data_AF-A0A2G6VPJ7-F1
#
_entry.id   AF-A0A2G6VPJ7-F1
#
_cell.length_a   1.000
_cell.length_b   1.000
_cell.length_c   1.000
_cell.angle_alpha   90.00
_cell.angle_beta   90.00
_cell.angle_gamma   90.00
#
_symmetry.space_group_name_H-M   'P 1'
#
loop_
_entity.id
_entity.type
_entity.pdbx_description
1 polymer ?
#
loop_
_entity_poly.entity_id
_entity_poly.type
_entity_poly.pdbx_seq_one_letter_code
_entity_poly.pdbx_strand_id
1 'polypeptide(L)'
;MTNTGYKSFSFLEKFYKDTNISTGETKANVVTDPDYIAPFKDITNCPPGSRFYNSKQTKTVTRNNCAPGYLGSTVTFTANANQFGSNESALDADNRAISWLEANAQIYANNMGVCTIAPIVNPTVPTLQYAYYGGENMTLQWPNYIDPEPITYELYRSINGGTPMLLQTSTDTFYYDKLSNGIAYSYQIRINSNGYTSPYSNTVAVTGRSS
;
A
#
# COMPACT_ATOMS: atom_id res chain seq x y z
N MET A 1 13.76 28.76 23.47
CA MET A 1 15.06 28.83 24.17
C MET A 1 15.04 27.77 25.26
N THR A 2 15.94 26.80 25.22
CA THR A 2 16.09 25.80 26.30
C THR A 2 16.84 26.42 27.47
N ASN A 3 16.51 26.03 28.70
CA ASN A 3 17.27 26.41 29.88
C ASN A 3 18.71 25.89 29.74
N THR A 4 19.71 26.77 29.91
CA THR A 4 21.13 26.45 29.76
C THR A 4 21.68 25.63 30.95
N GLY A 5 20.90 25.48 32.02
CA GLY A 5 21.34 24.88 33.28
C GLY A 5 22.18 25.84 34.12
N TYR A 6 22.35 27.10 33.71
CA TYR A 6 23.12 28.10 34.44
C TYR A 6 22.23 28.87 35.41
N LYS A 7 22.62 28.86 36.68
CA LYS A 7 22.06 29.77 37.70
C LYS A 7 22.96 30.98 37.85
N SER A 8 22.34 32.13 38.06
CA SER A 8 23.02 33.38 38.40
C SER A 8 22.33 33.99 39.62
N PHE A 9 23.10 34.71 40.42
CA PHE A 9 22.57 35.49 41.53
C PHE A 9 22.44 36.93 41.08
N SER A 10 21.32 37.58 41.38
CA SER A 10 21.13 39.01 41.10
C SER A 10 21.76 39.89 42.18
N PHE A 11 21.83 39.40 43.42
CA PHE A 11 22.33 40.11 44.58
C PHE A 11 23.26 39.21 45.42
N LEU A 12 24.20 39.84 46.10
CA LEU A 12 25.09 39.25 47.08
C LEU A 12 24.73 39.79 48.47
N GLU A 13 24.77 38.92 49.47
CA GLU A 13 24.51 39.28 50.87
C GLU A 13 25.79 39.07 51.69
N LYS A 14 26.06 39.99 52.61
CA LYS A 14 27.27 39.98 53.42
C LYS A 14 27.04 39.22 54.74
N PHE A 15 28.03 38.41 55.12
CA PHE A 15 28.00 37.58 56.33
C PHE A 15 29.18 37.89 57.25
N TYR A 16 28.98 37.70 58.56
CA TYR A 16 30.08 37.65 59.52
C TYR A 16 30.84 36.33 59.37
N LYS A 17 32.16 36.40 59.16
CA LYS A 17 32.98 35.22 58.83
C LYS A 17 33.10 34.19 59.96
N ASP A 18 32.95 34.64 61.21
CA ASP A 18 33.11 33.84 62.42
C ASP A 18 31.83 33.09 62.81
N THR A 19 30.67 33.71 62.60
CA THR A 19 29.36 33.20 63.01
C THR A 19 28.51 32.74 61.84
N ASN A 20 28.90 33.08 60.61
CA ASN A 20 28.14 32.85 59.39
C ASN A 20 26.71 33.42 59.47
N ILE A 21 26.52 34.47 60.28
CA ILE A 21 25.26 35.19 60.43
C ILE A 21 25.20 36.29 59.37
N SER A 22 24.05 36.44 58.72
CA SER A 22 23.81 37.52 57.77
C SER A 22 23.84 38.88 58.47
N THR A 23 24.48 39.86 57.82
CA THR A 23 24.49 41.26 58.24
C THR A 23 23.25 42.03 57.80
N GLY A 24 22.43 41.46 56.89
CA GLY A 24 21.32 42.14 56.22
C GLY A 24 21.73 43.13 55.13
N GLU A 25 23.04 43.39 54.95
CA GLU A 25 23.55 44.22 53.87
C GLU A 25 23.59 43.44 52.56
N THR A 26 23.02 44.00 51.48
CA THR A 26 23.03 43.41 50.14
C THR A 26 23.60 44.37 49.10
N LYS A 27 24.20 43.81 48.04
CA LYS A 27 24.69 44.56 46.88
C LYS A 27 24.40 43.80 45.58
N ALA A 28 24.44 44.49 44.45
CA ALA A 28 24.24 43.86 43.14
C ALA A 28 25.41 42.95 42.76
N ASN A 29 25.13 41.79 42.14
CA ASN A 29 26.15 40.88 41.62
C ASN A 29 26.58 41.29 40.21
N VAL A 30 27.47 42.29 40.10
CA VAL A 30 27.92 42.86 38.81
C VAL A 30 29.37 42.50 38.51
N VAL A 31 29.70 42.26 37.23
CA VAL A 31 31.02 41.75 36.77
C VAL A 31 32.19 42.66 37.18
N THR A 32 31.94 43.95 37.36
CA THR A 32 32.95 44.95 37.76
C THR A 32 33.23 44.96 39.26
N ASP A 33 32.46 44.22 40.07
CA ASP A 33 32.63 44.14 41.51
C ASP A 33 33.66 43.04 41.87
N PRO A 34 34.64 43.30 42.79
CA PRO A 34 35.61 42.30 43.23
C PRO A 34 35.00 41.00 43.81
N ASP A 35 33.79 41.07 44.37
CA ASP A 35 33.08 39.94 44.97
C ASP A 35 32.10 39.26 43.99
N TYR A 36 32.18 39.60 42.69
CA TYR A 36 31.31 39.02 41.65
C TYR A 36 31.32 37.48 41.65
N ILE A 37 30.12 36.89 41.70
CA ILE A 37 29.91 35.45 41.54
C ILE A 37 29.38 35.19 40.13
N ALA A 38 30.24 34.60 39.28
CA ALA A 38 29.87 34.21 37.93
C ALA A 38 28.74 33.16 37.92
N PRO A 39 27.87 33.16 36.89
CA PRO A 39 26.90 32.09 36.70
C PRO A 39 27.57 30.73 36.65
N PHE A 40 26.98 29.74 37.34
CA PHE A 40 27.49 28.38 37.38
C PHE A 40 26.44 27.39 36.90
N LYS A 41 26.91 26.25 36.40
CA LYS A 41 26.06 25.18 35.89
C LYS A 41 25.52 24.36 37.06
N ASP A 42 24.22 24.47 37.33
CA ASP A 42 23.53 23.70 38.37
C ASP A 42 22.87 22.46 37.75
N ILE A 43 23.64 21.36 37.68
CA ILE A 43 23.14 20.08 37.16
C ILE A 43 22.18 19.36 38.11
N THR A 44 22.10 19.78 39.37
CA THR A 44 21.33 19.09 40.42
C THR A 44 19.90 19.60 40.48
N ASN A 45 19.71 20.92 40.46
CA ASN A 45 18.38 21.53 40.52
C ASN A 45 17.89 22.02 39.15
N CYS A 46 18.78 22.06 38.15
CA CYS A 46 18.45 22.45 36.78
C CYS A 46 19.18 21.55 35.77
N PRO A 47 18.90 20.23 35.76
CA PRO A 47 19.56 19.30 34.86
C PRO A 47 19.37 19.75 33.41
N PRO A 48 20.38 19.58 32.54
CA PRO A 48 20.20 19.84 31.11
C PRO A 48 19.06 18.97 30.60
N GLY A 49 18.12 19.57 29.86
CA GLY A 49 16.99 18.83 29.29
C GLY A 49 17.51 17.70 28.40
N SER A 50 17.15 16.45 28.72
CA SER A 50 17.49 15.30 27.89
C SER A 50 16.80 15.46 26.54
N ARG A 51 17.58 15.42 25.45
CA ARG A 51 17.04 15.41 24.09
C ARG A 51 17.13 14.00 23.55
N PHE A 52 15.97 13.45 23.20
CA PHE A 52 15.84 12.15 22.59
C PHE A 52 15.75 12.30 21.08
N TYR A 53 16.20 11.28 20.36
CA TYR A 53 16.26 11.25 18.92
C TYR A 53 15.59 9.99 18.40
N ASN A 54 15.04 10.07 17.19
CA ASN A 54 14.45 8.91 16.54
C ASN A 54 15.52 7.89 16.14
N SER A 55 15.15 6.63 16.20
CA SER A 55 15.82 5.55 15.47
C SER A 55 15.43 5.60 13.99
N LYS A 56 16.16 4.87 13.13
CA LYS A 56 15.84 4.81 11.70
C LYS A 56 14.43 4.22 11.52
N GLN A 57 13.55 4.97 10.88
CA GLN A 57 12.21 4.52 10.51
C GLN A 57 12.10 4.42 8.99
N THR A 58 11.31 3.47 8.50
CA THR A 58 11.10 3.29 7.06
C THR A 58 9.64 3.01 6.76
N LYS A 59 9.16 3.51 5.61
CA LYS A 59 7.85 3.18 5.09
C LYS A 59 7.96 2.78 3.62
N THR A 60 7.44 1.61 3.31
CA THR A 60 7.42 1.07 1.95
C THR A 60 6.05 1.28 1.35
N VAL A 61 5.99 1.92 0.18
CA VAL A 61 4.75 2.30 -0.49
C VAL A 61 4.86 2.04 -1.98
N THR A 62 3.77 1.59 -2.59
CA THR A 62 3.67 1.40 -4.03
C THR A 62 3.20 2.69 -4.70
N ARG A 63 3.84 3.07 -5.80
CA ARG A 63 3.38 4.17 -6.65
C ARG A 63 1.94 3.90 -7.13
N ASN A 64 1.03 4.87 -6.95
CA ASN A 64 -0.41 4.66 -7.20
C ASN A 64 -1.03 5.58 -8.25
N ASN A 65 -0.24 6.45 -8.88
CA ASN A 65 -0.67 7.39 -9.91
C ASN A 65 -0.26 6.96 -11.33
N CYS A 66 -0.19 5.64 -11.58
CA CYS A 66 0.09 5.11 -12.92
C CYS A 66 -1.16 5.19 -13.80
N ALA A 67 -0.96 5.35 -15.11
CA ALA A 67 -2.05 5.30 -16.08
C ALA A 67 -2.71 3.89 -16.10
N PRO A 68 -3.98 3.77 -16.53
CA PRO A 68 -4.62 2.47 -16.72
C PRO A 68 -3.76 1.51 -17.54
N GLY A 69 -3.66 0.24 -17.11
CA GLY A 69 -2.82 -0.77 -17.75
C GLY A 69 -1.35 -0.79 -17.28
N TYR A 70 -0.97 0.03 -16.30
CA TYR A 70 0.36 0.03 -15.69
C TYR A 70 0.28 -0.23 -14.18
N LEU A 71 1.29 -0.94 -13.66
CA LEU A 71 1.50 -1.16 -12.23
C LEU A 71 2.67 -0.29 -11.74
N GLY A 72 2.52 0.31 -10.57
CA GLY A 72 3.57 1.08 -9.93
C GLY A 72 4.59 0.19 -9.22
N SER A 73 5.85 0.60 -9.22
CA SER A 73 6.90 -0.04 -8.43
C SER A 73 6.75 0.28 -6.95
N THR A 74 7.28 -0.59 -6.11
CA THR A 74 7.39 -0.37 -4.67
C THR A 74 8.66 0.43 -4.36
N VAL A 75 8.53 1.46 -3.52
CA VAL A 75 9.65 2.31 -3.09
C VAL A 75 9.68 2.40 -1.57
N THR A 76 10.87 2.33 -0.98
CA THR A 76 11.08 2.51 0.47
C THR A 76 11.53 3.94 0.76
N PHE A 77 10.71 4.67 1.51
CA PHE A 77 11.04 5.99 2.03
C PHE A 77 11.61 5.88 3.45
N THR A 78 12.67 6.63 3.74
CA THR A 78 13.47 6.46 4.97
C THR A 78 13.56 7.76 5.74
N ALA A 79 13.24 7.70 7.03
CA ALA A 79 13.66 8.68 8.03
C ALA A 79 14.92 8.14 8.70
N ASN A 80 16.05 8.82 8.51
CA ASN A 80 17.32 8.41 9.09
C ASN A 80 17.31 8.59 10.61
N ALA A 81 18.18 7.86 11.31
CA ALA A 81 18.36 8.07 12.75
C ALA A 81 18.80 9.51 13.03
N ASN A 82 18.38 10.07 14.16
CA ASN A 82 18.67 11.44 14.60
C ASN A 82 18.11 12.57 13.71
N GLN A 83 17.20 12.26 12.78
CA GLN A 83 16.53 13.25 11.93
C GLN A 83 15.45 14.04 12.68
N PHE A 84 14.79 13.41 13.65
CA PHE A 84 13.72 13.96 14.48
C PHE A 84 14.13 13.88 15.94
N GLY A 85 13.81 14.93 16.70
CA GLY A 85 14.11 15.00 18.13
C GLY A 85 12.88 15.34 18.97
N SER A 86 12.93 14.93 20.24
CA SER A 86 11.91 15.21 21.25
C SER A 86 12.57 15.51 22.61
N ASN A 87 11.88 16.30 23.43
CA ASN A 87 12.25 16.54 24.83
C ASN A 87 11.51 15.57 25.79
N GLU A 88 10.57 14.78 25.26
CA GLU A 88 9.71 13.88 26.04
C GLU A 88 10.34 12.47 26.13
N SER A 89 10.58 11.83 24.97
CA SER A 89 11.14 10.47 24.91
C SER A 89 11.63 10.11 23.50
N ALA A 90 12.39 9.02 23.40
CA ALA A 90 12.78 8.44 22.10
C ALA A 90 11.55 7.96 21.31
N LEU A 91 10.54 7.39 22.00
CA LEU A 91 9.29 6.97 21.38
C LEU A 91 8.53 8.14 20.75
N ASP A 92 8.50 9.31 21.40
CA ASP A 92 7.90 10.50 20.80
C ASP A 92 8.67 10.98 19.57
N ALA A 93 10.01 10.93 19.60
CA ALA A 93 10.83 11.24 18.43
C ALA A 93 10.59 10.25 17.28
N ASP A 94 10.43 8.96 17.57
CA ASP A 94 10.07 7.92 16.60
C ASP A 94 8.67 8.15 16.02
N ASN A 95 7.67 8.47 16.85
CA ASN A 95 6.31 8.78 16.40
C ASN A 95 6.28 9.99 15.46
N ARG A 96 7.12 11.01 15.70
CA ARG A 96 7.28 12.15 14.78
C ARG A 96 7.87 11.71 13.43
N ALA A 97 8.89 10.85 13.45
CA ALA A 97 9.47 10.29 12.23
C ALA A 97 8.45 9.45 11.44
N ILE A 98 7.66 8.63 12.13
CA ILE A 98 6.58 7.83 11.55
C ILE A 98 5.50 8.75 10.95
N SER A 99 5.03 9.75 11.67
CA SER A 99 4.02 10.70 11.18
C SER A 99 4.49 11.43 9.91
N TRP A 100 5.76 11.81 9.85
CA TRP A 100 6.35 12.38 8.63
C TRP A 100 6.38 11.36 7.47
N LEU A 101 6.77 10.11 7.72
CA LEU A 101 6.71 9.05 6.71
C LEU A 101 5.27 8.82 6.21
N GLU A 102 4.30 8.76 7.11
CA GLU A 102 2.87 8.59 6.79
C GLU A 102 2.37 9.68 5.85
N ALA A 103 2.73 10.95 6.11
CA ALA A 103 2.30 12.10 5.31
C ALA A 103 3.00 12.20 3.95
N ASN A 104 4.25 11.72 3.81
CA ASN A 104 5.09 12.02 2.65
C ASN A 104 5.41 10.81 1.76
N ALA A 105 5.30 9.58 2.27
CA ALA A 105 5.79 8.40 1.55
C ALA A 105 5.04 8.16 0.22
N GLN A 106 3.74 8.44 0.12
CA GLN A 106 3.01 8.29 -1.15
C GLN A 106 3.46 9.31 -2.20
N ILE A 107 3.69 10.57 -1.80
CA ILE A 107 4.21 11.62 -2.70
C ILE A 107 5.59 11.21 -3.21
N TYR A 108 6.46 10.72 -2.31
CA TYR A 108 7.77 10.21 -2.67
C TYR A 108 7.69 9.03 -3.64
N ALA A 109 6.85 8.03 -3.37
CA ALA A 109 6.64 6.88 -4.24
C ALA A 109 6.11 7.29 -5.62
N ASN A 110 5.22 8.29 -5.69
CA ASN A 110 4.67 8.80 -6.95
C ASN A 110 5.70 9.56 -7.80
N ASN A 111 6.69 10.19 -7.17
CA ASN A 111 7.77 10.92 -7.86
C ASN A 111 8.95 10.01 -8.25
N MET A 112 9.33 9.06 -7.39
CA MET A 112 10.54 8.25 -7.55
C MET A 112 10.27 6.85 -8.09
N GLY A 113 9.05 6.32 -7.93
CA GLY A 113 8.69 5.01 -8.44
C GLY A 113 8.54 5.00 -9.95
N VAL A 114 8.59 3.81 -10.53
CA VAL A 114 8.44 3.57 -11.97
C VAL A 114 7.08 2.92 -12.24
N CYS A 115 6.47 3.23 -13.37
CA CYS A 115 5.29 2.51 -13.85
C CYS A 115 5.73 1.50 -14.90
N THR A 116 5.42 0.23 -14.69
CA THR A 116 5.68 -0.84 -15.66
C THR A 116 4.36 -1.35 -16.21
N ILE A 117 4.36 -1.82 -17.46
CA ILE A 117 3.17 -2.41 -18.08
C ILE A 117 2.65 -3.53 -17.18
N ALA A 118 1.37 -3.49 -16.84
CA ALA A 118 0.73 -4.57 -16.11
C ALA A 118 0.82 -5.85 -16.94
N PRO A 119 1.21 -7.00 -16.36
CA PRO A 119 1.26 -8.23 -17.11
C PRO A 119 -0.13 -8.50 -17.70
N ILE A 120 -0.16 -8.80 -19.00
CA ILE A 120 -1.37 -9.29 -19.64
C ILE A 120 -1.64 -10.67 -19.06
N VAL A 121 -2.66 -10.78 -18.22
CA VAL A 121 -3.16 -12.06 -17.73
C VAL A 121 -4.24 -12.52 -18.69
N ASN A 122 -3.86 -13.41 -19.63
CA ASN A 122 -4.87 -14.07 -20.43
C ASN A 122 -5.76 -14.91 -19.51
N PRO A 123 -7.09 -14.90 -19.70
CA PRO A 123 -7.99 -15.70 -18.88
C PRO A 123 -7.64 -17.18 -18.95
N THR A 124 -8.01 -17.91 -17.91
CA THR A 124 -7.82 -19.37 -17.86
C THR A 124 -8.60 -20.02 -19.00
N VAL A 125 -8.02 -21.01 -19.69
CA VAL A 125 -8.75 -21.73 -20.76
C VAL A 125 -9.95 -22.45 -20.15
N PRO A 126 -11.19 -22.18 -20.60
CA PRO A 126 -12.35 -22.89 -20.10
C PRO A 126 -12.42 -24.32 -20.64
N THR A 127 -13.09 -25.19 -19.90
CA THR A 127 -13.36 -26.58 -20.30
C THR A 127 -14.84 -26.72 -20.59
N LEU A 128 -15.18 -27.11 -21.82
CA LEU A 128 -16.54 -27.43 -22.21
C LEU A 128 -16.81 -28.89 -21.78
N GLN A 129 -17.58 -29.09 -20.72
CA GLN A 129 -17.71 -30.41 -20.11
C GLN A 129 -18.81 -31.26 -20.75
N TYR A 130 -20.01 -30.71 -20.91
CA TYR A 130 -21.17 -31.55 -21.18
C TYR A 130 -22.03 -31.04 -22.33
N ALA A 131 -22.52 -31.99 -23.13
CA ALA A 131 -23.65 -31.83 -24.04
C ALA A 131 -24.72 -32.86 -23.64
N TYR A 132 -25.79 -32.40 -23.00
CA TYR A 132 -26.92 -33.25 -22.60
C TYR A 132 -28.11 -33.01 -23.52
N TYR A 133 -28.86 -34.05 -23.85
CA TYR A 133 -30.13 -33.90 -24.57
C TYR A 133 -31.26 -33.86 -23.55
N GLY A 134 -32.01 -32.76 -23.53
CA GLY A 134 -33.19 -32.57 -22.69
C GLY A 134 -34.38 -32.18 -23.55
N GLY A 135 -35.26 -33.13 -23.88
CA GLY A 135 -36.37 -32.91 -24.80
C GLY A 135 -35.88 -32.63 -26.22
N GLU A 136 -36.38 -31.56 -26.86
CA GLU A 136 -36.01 -31.16 -28.24
C GLU A 136 -34.65 -30.44 -28.35
N ASN A 137 -34.06 -30.03 -27.22
CA ASN A 137 -32.87 -29.19 -27.21
C ASN A 137 -31.66 -29.91 -26.62
N MET A 138 -30.48 -29.54 -27.13
CA MET A 138 -29.21 -29.89 -26.51
C MET A 138 -28.78 -28.77 -25.57
N THR A 139 -28.32 -29.12 -24.38
CA THR A 139 -27.75 -28.20 -23.39
C THR A 139 -26.24 -28.39 -23.32
N LEU A 140 -25.49 -27.31 -23.56
CA LEU A 140 -24.07 -27.21 -23.23
C LEU A 140 -23.92 -26.64 -21.82
N GLN A 141 -22.97 -27.18 -21.04
CA GLN A 141 -22.62 -26.67 -19.72
C GLN A 141 -21.11 -26.69 -19.48
N TRP A 142 -20.64 -25.70 -18.73
CA TRP A 142 -19.24 -25.58 -18.31
C TRP A 142 -19.16 -25.07 -16.86
N PRO A 143 -18.06 -25.32 -16.12
CA PRO A 143 -17.92 -24.82 -14.76
C PRO A 143 -17.78 -23.30 -14.74
N ASN A 144 -18.13 -22.69 -13.60
CA ASN A 144 -17.85 -21.26 -13.40
C ASN A 144 -16.36 -21.06 -13.13
N TYR A 145 -15.72 -20.17 -13.89
CA TYR A 145 -14.33 -19.81 -13.73
C TYR A 145 -14.19 -18.58 -12.83
N ILE A 146 -13.17 -18.59 -11.97
CA ILE A 146 -12.86 -17.51 -11.04
C ILE A 146 -11.56 -16.85 -11.52
N ASP A 147 -11.64 -16.16 -12.66
CA ASP A 147 -10.61 -15.19 -13.03
C ASP A 147 -10.86 -13.90 -12.22
N PRO A 148 -9.80 -13.13 -11.88
CA PRO A 148 -9.89 -11.98 -10.97
C PRO A 148 -10.72 -10.81 -11.52
N GLU A 149 -10.95 -10.80 -12.82
CA GLU A 149 -11.69 -9.77 -13.55
C GLU A 149 -13.05 -10.33 -14.01
N PRO A 150 -14.06 -9.48 -14.26
CA PRO A 150 -15.31 -9.92 -14.88
C PRO A 150 -15.03 -10.65 -16.20
N ILE A 151 -15.68 -11.81 -16.36
CA ILE A 151 -15.52 -12.66 -17.54
C ILE A 151 -16.82 -12.76 -18.33
N THR A 152 -16.67 -12.90 -19.64
CA THR A 152 -17.74 -13.31 -20.54
C THR A 152 -17.27 -14.52 -21.34
N TYR A 153 -18.15 -15.48 -21.57
CA TYR A 153 -17.92 -16.63 -22.42
C TYR A 153 -18.38 -16.31 -23.84
N GLU A 154 -17.47 -16.49 -24.81
CA GLU A 154 -17.76 -16.46 -26.24
C GLU A 154 -17.95 -17.90 -26.73
N LEU A 155 -19.17 -18.23 -27.14
CA LEU A 155 -19.55 -19.54 -27.65
C LEU A 155 -19.46 -19.58 -29.17
N TYR A 156 -18.71 -20.55 -29.69
CA TYR A 156 -18.52 -20.78 -31.11
C TYR A 156 -19.15 -22.12 -31.52
N ARG A 157 -19.74 -22.15 -32.72
CA ARG A 157 -20.28 -23.36 -33.34
C ARG A 157 -19.81 -23.49 -34.77
N SER A 158 -19.46 -24.69 -35.18
CA SER A 158 -19.30 -25.08 -36.59
C SER A 158 -20.35 -26.11 -36.98
N ILE A 159 -20.68 -26.13 -38.28
CA ILE A 159 -21.66 -27.05 -38.87
C ILE A 159 -20.97 -27.85 -39.96
N ASN A 160 -21.10 -29.18 -39.94
CA ASN A 160 -20.49 -30.12 -40.89
C ASN A 160 -18.98 -29.87 -41.13
N GLY A 161 -18.24 -29.53 -40.06
CA GLY A 161 -16.80 -29.27 -40.12
C GLY A 161 -16.42 -27.93 -40.77
N GLY A 162 -17.38 -27.04 -41.01
CA GLY A 162 -17.13 -25.69 -41.51
C GLY A 162 -16.43 -24.78 -40.48
N THR A 163 -16.21 -23.52 -40.87
CA THR A 163 -15.56 -22.53 -39.99
C THR A 163 -16.42 -22.24 -38.76
N PRO A 164 -15.86 -22.27 -37.53
CA PRO A 164 -16.57 -21.87 -36.33
C PRO A 164 -17.05 -20.42 -36.41
N MET A 165 -18.33 -20.19 -36.12
CA MET A 165 -18.94 -18.87 -36.02
C MET A 165 -19.31 -18.55 -34.57
N LEU A 166 -19.16 -17.29 -34.17
CA LEU A 166 -19.62 -16.81 -32.87
C LEU A 166 -21.15 -16.87 -32.83
N LEU A 167 -21.71 -17.59 -31.87
CA LEU A 167 -23.15 -17.67 -31.63
C LEU A 167 -23.61 -16.67 -30.58
N GLN A 168 -22.87 -16.59 -29.48
CA GLN A 168 -23.28 -15.82 -28.32
C GLN A 168 -22.08 -15.38 -27.48
N THR A 169 -22.23 -14.23 -26.84
CA THR A 169 -21.42 -13.80 -25.70
C THR A 169 -22.33 -13.76 -24.48
N SER A 170 -21.98 -14.47 -23.40
CA SER A 170 -22.79 -14.52 -22.16
C SER A 170 -21.94 -14.64 -20.91
N THR A 171 -22.49 -14.25 -19.76
CA THR A 171 -21.93 -14.56 -18.42
C THR A 171 -22.44 -15.90 -17.87
N ASP A 172 -23.43 -16.50 -18.52
CA ASP A 172 -24.00 -17.78 -18.11
C ASP A 172 -23.00 -18.92 -18.32
N THR A 173 -23.18 -20.01 -17.57
CA THR A 173 -22.37 -21.23 -17.67
C THR A 173 -23.06 -22.35 -18.43
N PHE A 174 -24.09 -22.01 -19.22
CA PHE A 174 -24.85 -22.95 -20.01
C PHE A 174 -25.39 -22.32 -21.30
N TYR A 175 -25.73 -23.15 -22.29
CA TYR A 175 -26.37 -22.74 -23.54
C TYR A 175 -27.32 -23.83 -24.06
N TYR A 176 -28.47 -23.44 -24.60
CA TYR A 176 -29.40 -24.35 -25.28
C TYR A 176 -29.32 -24.15 -26.79
N ASP A 177 -29.21 -25.25 -27.53
CA ASP A 177 -29.23 -25.25 -28.99
C ASP A 177 -30.28 -26.23 -29.53
N LYS A 178 -30.90 -25.87 -30.66
CA LYS A 178 -31.84 -26.73 -31.38
C LYS A 178 -31.15 -27.28 -32.63
N LEU A 179 -30.91 -28.58 -32.65
CA LEU A 179 -30.12 -29.23 -33.69
C LEU A 179 -31.00 -29.89 -34.75
N SER A 180 -30.66 -29.69 -36.02
CA SER A 180 -31.28 -30.43 -37.13
C SER A 180 -30.80 -31.88 -37.18
N ASN A 181 -31.73 -32.81 -37.42
CA ASN A 181 -31.46 -34.24 -37.45
C ASN A 181 -30.38 -34.61 -38.50
N GLY A 182 -29.41 -35.43 -38.10
CA GLY A 182 -28.32 -35.90 -38.96
C GLY A 182 -27.22 -34.88 -39.26
N ILE A 183 -27.35 -33.63 -38.81
CA ILE A 183 -26.33 -32.59 -39.00
C ILE A 183 -25.30 -32.65 -37.88
N ALA A 184 -24.02 -32.60 -38.25
CA ALA A 184 -22.92 -32.57 -37.29
C ALA A 184 -22.63 -31.12 -36.86
N TYR A 185 -22.50 -30.91 -35.55
CA TYR A 185 -22.15 -29.65 -34.93
C TYR A 185 -20.92 -29.82 -34.05
N SER A 186 -20.04 -28.82 -34.01
CA SER A 186 -18.95 -28.79 -33.04
C SER A 186 -18.90 -27.45 -32.33
N TYR A 187 -18.67 -27.49 -31.02
CA TYR A 187 -18.71 -26.34 -30.13
C TYR A 187 -17.38 -26.14 -29.41
N GLN A 188 -17.04 -24.87 -29.22
CA GLN A 188 -15.92 -24.42 -28.41
C GLN A 188 -16.33 -23.15 -27.67
N ILE A 189 -15.79 -22.95 -26.49
CA ILE A 189 -15.93 -21.70 -25.74
C ILE A 189 -14.55 -21.09 -25.50
N ARG A 190 -14.50 -19.78 -25.32
CA ARG A 190 -13.35 -19.10 -24.73
C ARG A 190 -13.84 -17.99 -23.81
N ILE A 191 -13.04 -17.65 -22.81
CA ILE A 191 -13.27 -16.50 -21.96
C ILE A 191 -12.68 -15.24 -22.60
N ASN A 192 -13.45 -14.16 -22.57
CA ASN A 192 -13.03 -12.79 -22.82
C ASN A 192 -13.16 -11.98 -21.52
N SER A 193 -12.05 -11.42 -21.05
CA SER A 193 -11.99 -10.53 -19.91
C SER A 193 -11.35 -9.21 -20.32
N ASN A 194 -12.16 -8.15 -20.35
CA ASN A 194 -11.73 -6.79 -20.70
C ASN A 194 -10.89 -6.69 -22.00
N GLY A 195 -11.22 -7.51 -23.01
CA GLY A 195 -10.53 -7.54 -24.31
C GLY A 195 -9.40 -8.56 -24.42
N TYR A 196 -8.99 -9.20 -23.32
CA TYR A 196 -8.05 -10.31 -23.33
C TYR A 196 -8.81 -11.63 -23.45
N THR A 197 -8.44 -12.42 -24.46
CA THR A 197 -9.10 -13.70 -24.74
C THR A 197 -8.21 -14.87 -24.38
N SER A 198 -8.81 -15.89 -23.77
CA SER A 198 -8.18 -17.19 -23.61
C SER A 198 -8.11 -17.94 -24.96
N PRO A 199 -7.21 -18.92 -25.09
CA PRO A 199 -7.35 -19.97 -26.09
C PRO A 199 -8.72 -20.65 -26.02
N TYR A 200 -9.13 -21.27 -27.13
CA TYR A 200 -10.36 -22.07 -27.18
C TYR A 200 -10.29 -23.28 -26.25
N SER A 201 -11.45 -23.65 -25.70
CA SER A 201 -11.65 -24.91 -24.98
C SER A 201 -11.41 -26.14 -25.85
N ASN A 202 -11.49 -27.31 -25.23
CA ASN A 202 -11.74 -28.56 -25.94
C ASN A 202 -12.98 -28.45 -26.83
N THR A 203 -12.98 -29.20 -27.94
CA THR A 203 -14.12 -29.28 -28.87
C THR A 203 -15.10 -30.34 -28.41
N VAL A 204 -16.38 -29.98 -28.35
CA VAL A 204 -17.48 -30.94 -28.17
C VAL A 204 -18.22 -31.11 -29.48
N ALA A 205 -18.20 -32.32 -30.03
CA ALA A 205 -18.89 -32.66 -31.28
C ALA A 205 -20.17 -33.46 -30.98
N VAL A 206 -21.26 -33.08 -31.64
CA VAL A 206 -22.57 -33.72 -31.50
C VAL A 206 -23.25 -33.84 -32.86
N THR A 207 -24.08 -34.85 -33.03
CA THR A 207 -24.96 -34.99 -34.21
C THR A 207 -26.38 -34.74 -33.77
N GLY A 208 -27.11 -33.86 -34.46
CA GLY A 208 -28.52 -33.64 -34.17
C GLY A 208 -29.29 -34.95 -34.30
N ARG A 209 -30.15 -35.24 -33.32
CA ARG A 209 -31.00 -36.44 -33.29
C ARG A 209 -32.45 -36.00 -33.40
N SER A 210 -33.28 -36.81 -34.06
CA SER A 210 -34.73 -36.69 -33.95
C SER A 210 -35.16 -37.04 -32.52
N SER A 211 -35.97 -36.18 -31.92
CA SER A 211 -36.73 -36.45 -30.69
C SER A 211 -37.64 -37.66 -30.86
#